data_AF-A0A819R3D8-F1
#
_entry.id   AF-A0A819R3D8-F1
#
_cell.length_a   1.000
_cell.length_b   1.000
_cell.length_c   1.000
_cell.angle_alpha   90.00
_cell.angle_beta   90.00
_cell.angle_gamma   90.00
#
_symmetry.space_group_name_H-M   'P 1'
#
loop_
_entity.id
_entity.type
_entity.pdbx_description
1 polymer ?
#
loop_
_entity_poly.entity_id
_entity_poly.type
_entity_poly.pdbx_seq_one_letter_code
_entity_poly.pdbx_strand_id
1 'polypeptide(L)'
;MSGGELGDNILNNEINVFEEHCDALLHLAQGETTIYSLLQQKLPDIKCQYLTINIPTVVDVNHFWAQYIDRETNAQMKQINEILSRQLIPLTLTPIEIRMMCAAPFILQTTSNQFVKPSQYYRARITRRIDNVTVEVFFVNWGNTEQIPIDQLRILDASLLKIAPLVYKCQLRSIRPNIARYPLNNWPIQAVNYVCSLILEHQVEAEIKSVARYIVNCDILLDIQLNNRNQQKPNEIGRTTLRQSLINKGFADTSNEEYIFEVKIKFINLI
;
A
#
# COMPACT_ATOMS: atom_id res chain seq x y z
N MET A 1 -56.16 -4.70 -12.89
CA MET A 1 -55.47 -5.30 -11.73
C MET A 1 -54.08 -5.69 -12.19
N SER A 2 -53.07 -4.83 -12.02
CA SER A 2 -51.67 -5.22 -12.17
C SER A 2 -50.84 -4.25 -11.32
N GLY A 3 -50.70 -4.58 -10.05
CA GLY A 3 -49.81 -3.89 -9.12
C GLY A 3 -49.35 -4.95 -8.13
N GLY A 4 -48.15 -5.50 -8.34
CA GLY A 4 -47.67 -6.60 -7.50
C GLY A 4 -46.34 -7.24 -7.87
N GLU A 5 -45.46 -6.60 -8.66
CA GLU A 5 -44.14 -7.21 -8.99
C GLU A 5 -42.93 -6.30 -8.73
N LEU A 6 -43.15 -5.02 -8.38
CA LEU A 6 -42.05 -4.07 -8.09
C LEU A 6 -41.64 -4.04 -6.60
N GLY A 7 -42.52 -4.46 -5.69
CA GLY A 7 -42.24 -4.48 -4.25
C GLY A 7 -41.43 -5.69 -3.80
N ASP A 8 -41.74 -6.87 -4.33
CA ASP A 8 -41.13 -8.13 -3.88
C ASP A 8 -39.67 -8.26 -4.29
N ASN A 9 -39.26 -7.69 -5.43
CA ASN A 9 -37.86 -7.71 -5.87
C ASN A 9 -36.96 -6.80 -5.03
N ILE A 10 -37.48 -5.70 -4.47
CA ILE A 10 -36.69 -4.80 -3.62
C ILE A 10 -36.54 -5.41 -2.22
N LEU A 11 -37.63 -5.91 -1.65
CA LEU A 11 -37.64 -6.61 -0.36
C LEU A 11 -36.77 -7.86 -0.38
N ASN A 12 -36.83 -8.69 -1.44
CA ASN A 12 -35.97 -9.87 -1.55
C ASN A 12 -34.48 -9.50 -1.68
N ASN A 13 -34.15 -8.38 -2.31
CA ASN A 13 -32.78 -7.90 -2.41
C ASN A 13 -32.27 -7.35 -1.06
N GLU A 14 -33.13 -6.63 -0.32
CA GLU A 14 -32.81 -6.14 1.03
C GLU A 14 -32.66 -7.27 2.06
N ILE A 15 -33.49 -8.31 1.97
CA ILE A 15 -33.41 -9.51 2.82
C ILE A 15 -32.13 -10.30 2.52
N ASN A 16 -31.79 -10.53 1.24
CA ASN A 16 -30.54 -11.21 0.88
C ASN A 16 -29.30 -10.43 1.33
N VAL A 17 -29.33 -9.10 1.22
CA VAL A 17 -28.24 -8.23 1.69
C VAL A 17 -28.10 -8.26 3.21
N PHE A 18 -29.22 -8.32 3.94
CA PHE A 18 -29.20 -8.45 5.39
C PHE A 18 -28.71 -9.83 5.85
N GLU A 19 -29.08 -10.90 5.15
CA GLU A 19 -28.57 -12.26 5.40
C GLU A 19 -27.06 -12.36 5.10
N GLU A 20 -26.56 -11.81 4.00
CA GLU A 20 -25.12 -11.72 3.71
C GLU A 20 -24.37 -10.92 4.79
N HIS A 21 -25.00 -9.88 5.34
CA HIS A 21 -24.45 -9.07 6.43
C HIS A 21 -24.40 -9.83 7.76
N CYS A 22 -25.43 -10.64 8.04
CA CYS A 22 -25.48 -11.50 9.20
C CYS A 22 -24.50 -12.67 9.07
N ASP A 23 -24.28 -13.22 7.88
CA ASP A 23 -23.27 -14.24 7.61
C ASP A 23 -21.86 -13.68 7.84
N ALA A 24 -21.57 -12.46 7.39
CA ALA A 24 -20.31 -11.78 7.67
C ALA A 24 -20.03 -11.61 9.18
N LEU A 25 -21.08 -11.46 9.99
CA LEU A 25 -21.01 -11.47 11.46
C LEU A 25 -21.01 -12.91 12.03
N LEU A 26 -21.68 -13.88 11.44
CA LEU A 26 -21.73 -15.28 11.89
C LEU A 26 -20.39 -16.00 11.70
N HIS A 27 -19.63 -15.64 10.66
CA HIS A 27 -18.25 -16.13 10.44
C HIS A 27 -17.29 -15.77 11.60
N LEU A 28 -17.65 -14.83 12.49
CA LEU A 28 -16.94 -14.55 13.75
C LEU A 28 -16.87 -15.77 14.68
N ALA A 29 -17.83 -16.70 14.60
CA ALA A 29 -17.93 -17.85 15.50
C ALA A 29 -17.19 -19.10 15.03
N GLN A 30 -16.80 -19.18 13.75
CA GLN A 30 -16.33 -20.44 13.13
C GLN A 30 -14.84 -20.47 12.72
N GLY A 31 -14.05 -19.43 13.04
CA GLY A 31 -12.62 -19.40 12.74
C GLY A 31 -12.29 -19.15 11.26
N GLU A 32 -13.23 -18.62 10.49
CA GLU A 32 -13.03 -18.17 9.11
C GLU A 32 -12.52 -16.72 9.06
N THR A 33 -12.05 -16.26 7.89
CA THR A 33 -11.56 -14.89 7.69
C THR A 33 -12.68 -13.88 7.94
N THR A 34 -12.61 -13.18 9.07
CA THR A 34 -13.58 -12.16 9.50
C THR A 34 -13.26 -10.80 8.88
N ILE A 35 -14.22 -9.86 8.91
CA ILE A 35 -14.00 -8.46 8.55
C ILE A 35 -12.91 -7.76 9.39
N TYR A 36 -12.46 -8.35 10.49
CA TYR A 36 -11.38 -7.83 11.33
C TYR A 36 -10.02 -8.48 11.06
N SER A 37 -10.03 -9.61 10.36
CA SER A 37 -8.83 -10.39 10.07
C SER A 37 -8.28 -10.02 8.70
N LEU A 38 -6.97 -9.79 8.65
CA LEU A 38 -6.25 -9.57 7.41
C LEU A 38 -5.31 -10.75 7.19
N LEU A 39 -5.47 -11.44 6.07
CA LEU A 39 -4.48 -12.44 5.65
C LEU A 39 -3.11 -11.77 5.56
N GLN A 40 -2.06 -12.52 5.89
CA GLN A 40 -0.70 -12.00 5.79
C GLN A 40 -0.25 -12.06 4.34
N GLN A 41 0.31 -10.95 3.84
CA GLN A 41 0.89 -10.94 2.51
C GLN A 41 2.14 -11.82 2.48
N LYS A 42 2.25 -12.64 1.44
CA LYS A 42 3.43 -13.47 1.22
C LYS A 42 4.62 -12.59 0.88
N LEU A 43 5.72 -12.73 1.63
CA LEU A 43 6.95 -11.98 1.39
C LEU A 43 7.89 -12.76 0.48
N PRO A 44 8.87 -12.09 -0.16
CA PRO A 44 9.85 -12.77 -0.99
C PRO A 44 10.57 -13.85 -0.17
N ASP A 45 10.91 -14.96 -0.82
CA ASP A 45 11.72 -16.00 -0.19
C ASP A 45 13.07 -15.39 0.24
N ILE A 46 13.61 -15.80 1.39
CA ILE A 46 14.92 -15.35 1.85
C ILE A 46 16.05 -15.70 0.85
N LYS A 47 15.83 -16.69 -0.02
CA LYS A 47 16.74 -17.07 -1.10
C LYS A 47 16.60 -16.20 -2.34
N CYS A 48 15.54 -15.40 -2.45
CA CYS A 48 15.36 -14.45 -3.53
C CYS A 48 16.40 -13.34 -3.38
N GLN A 49 17.31 -13.21 -4.35
CA GLN A 49 18.33 -12.16 -4.33
C GLN A 49 17.87 -10.91 -5.08
N TYR A 50 17.11 -11.08 -6.17
CA TYR A 50 16.62 -9.99 -7.00
C TYR A 50 15.16 -10.20 -7.34
N LEU A 51 14.39 -9.11 -7.36
CA LEU A 51 12.97 -9.13 -7.67
C LEU A 51 12.58 -7.85 -8.42
N THR A 52 11.84 -7.97 -9.52
CA THR A 52 11.21 -6.83 -10.17
C THR A 52 9.86 -6.55 -9.52
N ILE A 53 9.69 -5.32 -9.03
CA ILE A 53 8.55 -4.91 -8.20
C ILE A 53 7.95 -3.60 -8.71
N ASN A 54 6.67 -3.40 -8.45
CA ASN A 54 5.99 -2.12 -8.65
C ASN A 54 5.95 -1.36 -7.32
N ILE A 55 6.15 -0.04 -7.34
CA ILE A 55 6.10 0.81 -6.12
C ILE A 55 4.87 1.74 -6.18
N PRO A 56 3.70 1.28 -5.70
CA PRO A 56 2.49 2.09 -5.68
C PRO A 56 2.52 3.28 -4.71
N THR A 57 3.34 3.25 -3.66
CA THR A 57 3.36 4.32 -2.65
C THR A 57 4.74 4.46 -2.03
N VAL A 58 5.19 5.70 -1.92
CA VAL A 58 6.38 6.10 -1.17
C VAL A 58 5.92 6.98 -0.01
N VAL A 59 6.14 6.51 1.23
CA VAL A 59 5.79 7.26 2.45
C VAL A 59 6.93 8.19 2.84
N ASP A 60 8.17 7.69 2.78
CA ASP A 60 9.40 8.45 2.91
C ASP A 60 10.56 7.73 2.19
N VAL A 61 11.78 8.26 2.29
CA VAL A 61 12.99 7.70 1.65
C VAL A 61 13.26 6.24 2.06
N ASN A 62 12.93 5.86 3.29
CA ASN A 62 13.19 4.54 3.87
C ASN A 62 11.90 3.76 4.19
N HIS A 63 10.78 4.14 3.57
CA HIS A 63 9.49 3.52 3.79
C HIS A 63 8.66 3.66 2.51
N PHE A 64 8.51 2.54 1.82
CA PHE A 64 7.68 2.45 0.61
C PHE A 64 6.99 1.09 0.56
N TRP A 65 5.92 1.02 -0.22
CA TRP A 65 5.12 -0.17 -0.41
C TRP A 65 5.39 -0.74 -1.79
N ALA A 66 5.58 -2.05 -1.84
CA ALA A 66 5.88 -2.77 -3.07
C ALA A 66 4.79 -3.81 -3.36
N GLN A 67 4.55 -4.03 -4.64
CA GLN A 67 3.64 -5.04 -5.16
C GLN A 67 4.42 -5.95 -6.12
N TYR A 68 4.10 -7.25 -6.10
CA TYR A 68 4.67 -8.18 -7.07
C TYR A 68 4.17 -7.91 -8.48
N ILE A 69 5.04 -8.15 -9.45
CA ILE A 69 4.70 -8.15 -10.87
C ILE A 69 4.59 -9.61 -11.32
N ASP A 70 3.47 -10.25 -10.99
CA ASP A 70 3.20 -11.64 -11.35
C ASP A 70 1.74 -11.85 -11.79
N ARG A 71 1.45 -13.05 -12.33
CA ARG A 71 0.11 -13.37 -12.85
C ARG A 71 -0.94 -13.43 -11.74
N GLU A 72 -0.56 -13.89 -10.54
CA GLU A 72 -1.48 -14.07 -9.42
C GLU A 72 -1.97 -12.71 -8.88
N THR A 73 -1.04 -11.81 -8.60
CA THR A 73 -1.31 -10.44 -8.13
C THR A 73 -2.14 -9.66 -9.15
N ASN A 74 -1.85 -9.82 -10.45
CA ASN A 74 -2.64 -9.21 -11.52
C ASN A 74 -4.07 -9.76 -11.59
N ALA A 75 -4.25 -11.08 -11.45
CA ALA A 75 -5.58 -11.70 -11.42
C ALA A 75 -6.38 -11.26 -10.19
N GLN A 76 -5.73 -11.17 -9.02
CA GLN A 76 -6.33 -10.66 -7.79
C GLN A 76 -6.75 -9.19 -7.93
N MET A 77 -5.88 -8.32 -8.47
CA MET A 77 -6.25 -6.91 -8.75
C MET A 77 -7.43 -6.80 -9.71
N LYS A 78 -7.49 -7.64 -10.75
CA LYS A 78 -8.60 -7.67 -11.69
C LYS A 78 -9.91 -8.03 -11.00
N GLN A 79 -9.92 -9.11 -10.21
CA GLN A 79 -11.10 -9.54 -9.44
C GLN A 79 -11.56 -8.45 -8.45
N ILE A 80 -10.62 -7.81 -7.75
CA ILE A 80 -10.91 -6.72 -6.81
C ILE A 80 -11.60 -5.56 -7.54
N ASN A 81 -11.03 -5.11 -8.66
CA ASN A 81 -11.58 -3.99 -9.42
C ASN A 81 -12.97 -4.31 -9.99
N GLU A 82 -13.18 -5.53 -10.48
CA GLU A 82 -14.47 -5.99 -10.99
C GLU A 82 -15.56 -5.90 -9.91
N ILE A 83 -15.29 -6.40 -8.70
CA ILE A 83 -16.26 -6.38 -7.61
C ILE A 83 -16.48 -4.94 -7.09
N LEU A 84 -15.42 -4.16 -6.89
CA LEU A 84 -15.53 -2.80 -6.35
C LEU A 84 -16.10 -1.77 -7.33
N SER A 85 -16.18 -2.12 -8.62
CA SER A 85 -16.85 -1.30 -9.64
C SER A 85 -18.38 -1.43 -9.64
N ARG A 86 -18.93 -2.41 -8.91
CA ARG A 86 -20.38 -2.62 -8.77
C ARG A 86 -21.00 -1.58 -7.85
N GLN A 87 -22.33 -1.58 -7.80
CA GLN A 87 -23.05 -0.79 -6.80
C GLN A 87 -22.81 -1.39 -5.41
N LEU A 88 -22.04 -0.67 -4.59
CA LEU A 88 -21.70 -1.09 -3.22
C LEU A 88 -22.70 -0.54 -2.21
N ILE A 89 -22.91 -1.29 -1.13
CA ILE A 89 -23.85 -0.95 -0.06
C ILE A 89 -23.15 -0.08 1.00
N PRO A 90 -23.78 1.02 1.47
CA PRO A 90 -23.28 1.83 2.58
C PRO A 90 -22.95 1.00 3.82
N LEU A 91 -21.82 1.29 4.45
CA LEU A 91 -21.45 0.68 5.73
C LEU A 91 -22.22 1.38 6.86
N THR A 92 -23.40 0.86 7.19
CA THR A 92 -24.28 1.41 8.23
C THR A 92 -24.00 0.85 9.63
N LEU A 93 -23.00 -0.03 9.77
CA LEU A 93 -22.61 -0.62 11.05
C LEU A 93 -22.21 0.45 12.06
N THR A 94 -22.88 0.40 13.21
CA THR A 94 -22.51 1.18 14.40
C THR A 94 -22.38 0.23 15.60
N PRO A 95 -21.27 0.28 16.36
CA PRO A 95 -20.11 1.16 16.17
C PRO A 95 -19.17 0.71 15.05
N ILE A 96 -18.51 1.68 14.41
CA ILE A 96 -17.36 1.41 13.53
C ILE A 96 -16.13 1.12 14.38
N GLU A 97 -15.49 -0.01 14.10
CA GLU A 97 -14.35 -0.49 14.87
C GLU A 97 -13.03 -0.44 14.10
N ILE A 98 -11.93 -0.27 14.85
CA ILE A 98 -10.57 -0.33 14.33
C ILE A 98 -10.31 -1.75 13.81
N ARG A 99 -9.52 -1.86 12.73
CA ARG A 99 -9.20 -3.10 11.98
C ARG A 99 -10.31 -3.63 11.07
N MET A 100 -11.51 -3.06 11.10
CA MET A 100 -12.56 -3.46 10.19
C MET A 100 -12.15 -3.19 8.73
N MET A 101 -12.39 -4.18 7.88
CA MET A 101 -12.24 -4.13 6.43
C MET A 101 -13.47 -3.46 5.81
N CYS A 102 -13.23 -2.57 4.87
CA CYS A 102 -14.28 -1.84 4.16
C CYS A 102 -13.82 -1.56 2.72
N ALA A 103 -14.74 -1.07 1.90
CA ALA A 103 -14.36 -0.34 0.70
C ALA A 103 -14.45 1.16 0.97
N ALA A 104 -13.42 1.90 0.59
CA ALA A 104 -13.34 3.34 0.77
C ALA A 104 -12.96 4.03 -0.56
N PRO A 105 -13.49 5.22 -0.84
CA PRO A 105 -13.11 5.98 -2.01
C PRO A 105 -11.70 6.55 -1.85
N PHE A 106 -10.92 6.56 -2.93
CA PHE A 106 -9.81 7.49 -3.06
C PHE A 106 -9.55 7.85 -4.52
N ILE A 107 -8.85 8.97 -4.75
CA ILE A 107 -8.47 9.41 -6.08
C ILE A 107 -7.01 8.99 -6.30
N LEU A 108 -6.79 8.05 -7.22
CA LEU A 108 -5.44 7.82 -7.74
C LEU A 108 -5.05 9.04 -8.58
N GLN A 109 -4.23 9.92 -8.00
CA GLN A 109 -3.58 10.99 -8.75
C GLN A 109 -2.43 10.38 -9.55
N THR A 110 -2.68 10.05 -10.82
CA THR A 110 -1.61 9.64 -11.72
C THR A 110 -0.79 10.85 -12.14
N THR A 111 0.53 10.70 -12.23
CA THR A 111 1.47 11.74 -12.69
C THR A 111 1.19 12.24 -14.12
N SER A 112 0.37 11.52 -14.91
CA SER A 112 -0.18 11.98 -16.19
C SER A 112 -1.43 12.84 -15.97
N ASN A 113 -1.19 14.15 -15.93
CA ASN A 113 -2.12 15.25 -15.62
C ASN A 113 -3.31 15.47 -16.60
N GLN A 114 -3.98 14.43 -17.11
CA GLN A 114 -5.04 14.63 -18.12
C GLN A 114 -6.41 14.02 -17.85
N PHE A 115 -6.62 13.14 -16.86
CA PHE A 115 -7.98 12.71 -16.51
C PHE A 115 -8.08 12.43 -15.02
N VAL A 116 -8.75 13.30 -14.27
CA VAL A 116 -9.24 12.95 -12.94
C VAL A 116 -10.27 11.85 -13.15
N LYS A 117 -9.86 10.60 -12.93
CA LYS A 117 -10.82 9.50 -12.90
C LYS A 117 -11.82 9.78 -11.77
N PRO A 118 -13.11 9.48 -11.96
CA PRO A 118 -14.06 9.53 -10.86
C PRO A 118 -13.52 8.67 -9.72
N SER A 119 -13.73 9.14 -8.48
CA SER A 119 -13.29 8.41 -7.30
C SER A 119 -13.81 6.97 -7.34
N GLN A 120 -12.90 6.00 -7.31
CA GLN A 120 -13.23 4.58 -7.28
C GLN A 120 -13.14 4.07 -5.84
N TYR A 121 -13.84 2.97 -5.55
CA TYR A 121 -13.73 2.29 -4.28
C TYR A 121 -12.56 1.31 -4.28
N TYR A 122 -11.88 1.21 -3.15
CA TYR A 122 -10.72 0.35 -2.96
C TYR A 122 -10.81 -0.39 -1.63
N ARG A 123 -10.17 -1.56 -1.55
CA ARG A 123 -10.05 -2.31 -0.29
C ARG A 123 -9.26 -1.48 0.72
N ALA A 124 -9.87 -1.25 1.86
CA ALA A 124 -9.28 -0.47 2.94
C ALA A 124 -9.50 -1.14 4.29
N ARG A 125 -8.62 -0.82 5.24
CA ARG A 125 -8.73 -1.23 6.64
C ARG A 125 -8.74 -0.01 7.53
N ILE A 126 -9.70 0.08 8.44
CA ILE A 126 -9.75 1.17 9.42
C ILE A 126 -8.56 1.05 10.36
N THR A 127 -7.74 2.10 10.45
CA THR A 127 -6.54 2.15 11.29
C THR A 127 -6.76 2.96 12.55
N ARG A 128 -7.57 4.02 12.47
CA ARG A 128 -7.77 4.95 13.57
C ARG A 128 -9.10 5.68 13.43
N ARG A 129 -9.73 5.99 14.55
CA ARG A 129 -10.86 6.94 14.59
C ARG A 129 -10.30 8.36 14.76
N ILE A 130 -10.65 9.26 13.84
CA ILE A 130 -10.21 10.66 13.90
C ILE A 130 -11.18 11.46 14.76
N ASP A 131 -12.48 11.30 14.51
CA ASP A 131 -13.55 11.94 15.26
C ASP A 131 -14.85 11.09 15.16
N ASN A 132 -16.01 11.71 15.42
CA ASN A 132 -17.30 11.02 15.39
C ASN A 132 -17.77 10.62 13.99
N VAL A 133 -17.31 11.31 12.95
CA VAL A 133 -17.79 11.19 11.56
C VAL A 133 -16.69 10.81 10.57
N THR A 134 -15.44 10.77 11.01
CA THR A 134 -14.26 10.55 10.16
C THR A 134 -13.35 9.48 10.75
N VAL A 135 -12.86 8.60 9.88
CA VAL A 135 -11.85 7.58 10.22
C VAL A 135 -10.63 7.69 9.31
N GLU A 136 -9.50 7.21 9.78
CA GLU A 136 -8.34 6.95 8.95
C GLU A 136 -8.40 5.51 8.46
N VAL A 137 -8.14 5.33 7.17
CA VAL A 137 -8.08 4.02 6.53
C VAL A 137 -6.73 3.80 5.86
N PHE A 138 -6.28 2.56 5.82
CA PHE A 138 -5.11 2.10 5.07
C PHE A 138 -5.57 1.28 3.87
N PHE A 139 -5.15 1.66 2.66
CA PHE A 139 -5.48 0.94 1.44
C PHE A 139 -4.57 -0.27 1.26
N VAL A 140 -5.09 -1.46 1.56
CA VAL A 140 -4.31 -2.70 1.70
C VAL A 140 -3.68 -3.21 0.40
N ASN A 141 -3.98 -2.59 -0.74
CA ASN A 141 -3.39 -2.93 -2.03
C ASN A 141 -2.46 -1.84 -2.61
N TRP A 142 -2.35 -0.70 -1.92
CA TRP A 142 -1.61 0.46 -2.41
C TRP A 142 -0.61 0.98 -1.37
N GLY A 143 -0.97 0.94 -0.09
CA GLY A 143 -0.08 1.30 1.02
C GLY A 143 -0.24 2.74 1.51
N ASN A 144 -1.04 3.57 0.84
CA ASN A 144 -1.39 4.90 1.31
C ASN A 144 -2.47 4.85 2.41
N THR A 145 -2.54 5.93 3.18
CA THR A 145 -3.56 6.16 4.20
C THR A 145 -4.30 7.44 3.90
N GLU A 146 -5.62 7.45 4.10
CA GLU A 146 -6.46 8.65 3.91
C GLU A 146 -7.45 8.80 5.06
N GLN A 147 -7.90 10.02 5.29
CA GLN A 147 -9.02 10.31 6.19
C GLN A 147 -10.32 10.34 5.39
N ILE A 148 -11.26 9.47 5.75
CA ILE A 148 -12.47 9.21 5.00
C ILE A 148 -13.69 9.43 5.91
N PRO A 149 -14.68 10.22 5.46
CA PRO A 149 -15.97 10.30 6.12
C PRO A 149 -16.64 8.92 6.22
N ILE A 150 -17.21 8.61 7.37
CA ILE A 150 -17.83 7.31 7.66
C ILE A 150 -18.95 6.98 6.66
N ASP A 151 -19.73 7.97 6.24
CA ASP A 151 -20.83 7.82 5.26
C ASP A 151 -20.36 7.47 3.85
N GLN A 152 -19.06 7.64 3.56
CA GLN A 152 -18.43 7.22 2.33
C GLN A 152 -17.90 5.79 2.38
N LEU A 153 -17.90 5.13 3.54
CA LEU A 153 -17.49 3.73 3.62
C LEU A 153 -18.57 2.80 3.05
N ARG A 154 -18.14 1.70 2.47
CA ARG A 154 -19.00 0.65 1.92
C ARG A 154 -18.65 -0.71 2.50
N ILE A 155 -19.65 -1.57 2.56
CA ILE A 155 -19.45 -2.98 2.92
C ILE A 155 -18.52 -3.62 1.90
N LEU A 156 -17.55 -4.37 2.37
CA LEU A 156 -16.65 -5.13 1.53
C LEU A 156 -17.20 -6.55 1.32
N ASP A 157 -17.31 -6.96 0.06
CA ASP A 157 -17.72 -8.32 -0.30
C ASP A 157 -16.83 -9.38 0.37
N ALA A 158 -17.46 -10.41 0.95
CA ALA A 158 -16.76 -11.45 1.71
C ALA A 158 -15.73 -12.23 0.87
N SER A 159 -15.93 -12.35 -0.45
CA SER A 159 -14.96 -12.98 -1.34
C SER A 159 -13.64 -12.19 -1.40
N LEU A 160 -13.68 -10.87 -1.19
CA LEU A 160 -12.50 -10.02 -1.16
C LEU A 160 -11.74 -10.11 0.16
N LEU A 161 -12.35 -10.59 1.24
CA LEU A 161 -11.65 -10.84 2.52
C LEU A 161 -10.65 -12.00 2.38
N LYS A 162 -10.91 -12.93 1.45
CA LYS A 162 -10.04 -14.10 1.18
C LYS A 162 -8.79 -13.75 0.38
N ILE A 163 -8.62 -12.51 -0.06
CA ILE A 163 -7.44 -12.04 -0.78
C ILE A 163 -6.52 -11.33 0.20
N ALA A 164 -5.24 -11.69 0.25
CA ALA A 164 -4.27 -10.98 1.07
C ALA A 164 -4.09 -9.51 0.62
N PRO A 165 -3.54 -8.63 1.49
CA PRO A 165 -3.02 -7.34 1.06
C PRO A 165 -2.06 -7.53 -0.10
N LEU A 166 -2.17 -6.73 -1.16
CA LEU A 166 -1.30 -6.90 -2.32
C LEU A 166 0.03 -6.14 -2.21
N VAL A 167 0.16 -5.30 -1.19
CA VAL A 167 1.40 -4.60 -0.88
C VAL A 167 2.12 -5.18 0.32
N TYR A 168 3.44 -5.13 0.27
CA TYR A 168 4.32 -5.39 1.39
C TYR A 168 5.25 -4.20 1.61
N LYS A 169 5.67 -4.03 2.87
CA LYS A 169 6.50 -2.91 3.27
C LYS A 169 7.97 -3.16 2.93
N CYS A 170 8.60 -2.18 2.32
CA CYS A 170 10.00 -2.17 1.99
C CYS A 170 10.74 -1.03 2.71
N GLN A 171 12.02 -1.28 3.00
CA GLN A 171 12.95 -0.30 3.54
C GLN A 171 14.29 -0.40 2.81
N LEU A 172 14.91 0.75 2.56
CA LEU A 172 16.29 0.82 2.10
C LEU A 172 17.22 0.35 3.23
N ARG A 173 18.22 -0.45 2.87
CA ARG A 173 19.16 -0.96 3.86
C ARG A 173 20.07 0.15 4.38
N SER A 174 20.27 0.19 5.71
CA SER A 174 21.41 0.88 6.33
C SER A 174 21.59 2.33 5.86
N ILE A 175 20.49 3.09 5.78
CA ILE A 175 20.50 4.48 5.35
C ILE A 175 19.88 5.38 6.43
N ARG A 176 20.39 6.61 6.56
CA ARG A 176 19.83 7.67 7.42
C ARG A 176 20.00 9.04 6.78
N PRO A 177 19.21 10.05 7.17
CA PRO A 177 19.44 11.43 6.75
C PRO A 177 20.88 11.86 7.08
N ASN A 178 21.49 12.67 6.21
CA ASN A 178 22.80 13.25 6.49
C ASN A 178 22.69 14.21 7.68
N ILE A 179 23.22 13.80 8.85
CA ILE A 179 22.99 14.53 10.11
C ILE A 179 23.67 15.90 10.10
N ALA A 180 24.79 16.05 9.38
CA ALA A 180 25.47 17.33 9.25
C ALA A 180 24.61 18.38 8.53
N ARG A 181 23.75 17.94 7.60
CA ARG A 181 22.81 18.82 6.86
C ARG A 181 21.41 18.85 7.50
N TYR A 182 21.01 17.78 8.16
CA TYR A 182 19.67 17.59 8.73
C TYR A 182 19.76 17.14 10.20
N PRO A 183 20.06 18.06 11.15
CA PRO A 183 20.33 17.71 12.55
C PRO A 183 19.16 17.05 13.28
N LEU A 184 17.93 17.26 12.80
CA LEU A 184 16.72 16.65 13.36
C LEU A 184 16.52 15.18 12.95
N ASN A 185 17.44 14.61 12.15
CA ASN A 185 17.36 13.23 11.65
C ASN A 185 16.03 12.92 10.91
N ASN A 186 15.52 13.94 10.20
CA ASN A 186 14.36 13.83 9.32
C ASN A 186 14.82 13.88 7.87
N TRP A 187 14.17 13.11 7.00
CA TRP A 187 14.39 13.22 5.56
C TRP A 187 13.89 14.58 5.06
N PRO A 188 14.72 15.36 4.34
CA PRO A 188 14.25 16.58 3.72
C PRO A 188 13.24 16.23 2.61
N ILE A 189 12.24 17.09 2.39
CA ILE A 189 11.23 16.88 1.35
C ILE A 189 11.86 16.74 -0.05
N GLN A 190 12.99 17.39 -0.30
CA GLN A 190 13.76 17.26 -1.54
C GLN A 190 14.28 15.83 -1.77
N ALA A 191 14.67 15.11 -0.70
CA ALA A 191 15.09 13.72 -0.81
C ALA A 191 13.89 12.81 -1.10
N VAL A 192 12.75 13.04 -0.44
CA VAL A 192 11.51 12.29 -0.70
C VAL A 192 11.05 12.50 -2.14
N ASN A 193 10.97 13.76 -2.61
CA ASN A 193 10.62 14.07 -4.00
C ASN A 193 11.57 13.43 -5.00
N TYR A 194 12.87 13.41 -4.69
CA TYR A 194 13.86 12.74 -5.52
C TYR A 194 13.62 11.23 -5.60
N VAL A 195 13.36 10.56 -4.46
CA VAL A 195 13.01 9.13 -4.44
C VAL A 195 11.72 8.88 -5.23
N CYS A 196 10.67 9.66 -4.99
CA CYS A 196 9.41 9.56 -5.73
C CYS A 196 9.64 9.66 -7.25
N SER A 197 10.44 10.62 -7.71
CA SER A 197 10.73 10.79 -9.14
C SER A 197 11.45 9.60 -9.79
N LEU A 198 12.07 8.73 -8.99
CA LEU A 198 12.82 7.58 -9.48
C LEU A 198 12.04 6.27 -9.39
N ILE A 199 11.21 6.09 -8.37
CA ILE A 199 10.61 4.77 -8.08
C ILE A 199 9.08 4.77 -8.02
N LEU A 200 8.43 5.88 -7.65
CA LEU A 200 6.98 5.91 -7.47
C LEU A 200 6.28 5.66 -8.81
N GLU A 201 5.31 4.75 -8.85
CA GLU A 201 4.60 4.33 -10.08
C GLU A 201 5.51 3.70 -11.16
N HIS A 202 6.72 3.27 -10.80
CA HIS A 202 7.66 2.61 -11.71
C HIS A 202 7.85 1.12 -11.37
N GLN A 203 8.16 0.34 -12.40
CA GLN A 203 8.68 -1.02 -12.25
C GLN A 203 10.20 -0.94 -12.03
N VAL A 204 10.67 -1.45 -10.91
CA VAL A 204 12.08 -1.35 -10.51
C VAL A 204 12.65 -2.72 -10.16
N GLU A 205 13.95 -2.90 -10.41
CA GLU A 205 14.70 -4.09 -9.97
C GLU A 205 15.21 -3.84 -8.54
N ALA A 206 14.81 -4.69 -7.60
CA ALA A 206 15.21 -4.61 -6.20
C ALA A 206 16.16 -5.76 -5.85
N GLU A 207 17.28 -5.44 -5.19
CA GLU A 207 18.16 -6.42 -4.57
C GLU A 207 17.69 -6.67 -3.13
N ILE A 208 17.22 -7.88 -2.85
CA ILE A 208 16.69 -8.27 -1.55
C ILE A 208 17.85 -8.62 -0.60
N LYS A 209 17.91 -7.94 0.54
CA LYS A 209 18.97 -8.11 1.54
C LYS A 209 18.51 -8.97 2.71
N SER A 210 17.29 -8.76 3.19
CA SER A 210 16.69 -9.58 4.24
C SER A 210 15.19 -9.38 4.30
N VAL A 211 14.50 -10.35 4.89
CA VAL A 211 13.07 -10.28 5.19
C VAL A 211 12.89 -10.55 6.68
N ALA A 212 12.37 -9.59 7.43
CA ALA A 212 12.21 -9.70 8.88
C ALA A 212 11.01 -8.89 9.37
N ARG A 213 10.21 -9.47 10.29
CA ARG A 213 9.08 -8.79 10.95
C ARG A 213 8.16 -8.05 9.96
N TYR A 214 7.77 -8.71 8.88
CA TYR A 214 6.90 -8.16 7.82
C TYR A 214 7.49 -7.02 6.98
N ILE A 215 8.81 -6.84 7.05
CA ILE A 215 9.54 -5.82 6.29
C ILE A 215 10.57 -6.50 5.39
N VAL A 216 10.58 -6.09 4.13
CA VAL A 216 11.61 -6.45 3.15
C VAL A 216 12.67 -5.35 3.14
N ASN A 217 13.88 -5.67 3.57
CA ASN A 217 15.02 -4.77 3.42
C ASN A 217 15.65 -5.03 2.06
N CYS A 218 15.73 -3.99 1.23
CA CYS A 218 16.27 -4.08 -0.12
C CYS A 218 17.08 -2.83 -0.49
N ASP A 219 17.77 -2.90 -1.62
CA ASP A 219 18.24 -1.73 -2.35
C ASP A 219 17.56 -1.72 -3.73
N ILE A 220 17.28 -0.53 -4.27
CA ILE A 220 16.71 -0.38 -5.61
C ILE A 220 17.85 -0.12 -6.60
N LEU A 221 17.91 -0.88 -7.69
CA LEU A 221 18.88 -0.71 -8.76
C LEU A 221 18.41 0.37 -9.72
N LEU A 222 19.32 1.26 -10.09
CA LEU A 222 19.08 2.37 -11.01
C LEU A 222 20.09 2.31 -12.15
N ASP A 223 19.60 2.51 -13.37
CA ASP A 223 20.44 2.70 -14.55
C ASP A 223 20.91 4.16 -14.62
N ILE A 224 22.20 4.36 -14.85
CA ILE A 224 22.81 5.69 -14.99
C ILE A 224 23.54 5.81 -16.33
N GLN A 225 23.36 6.94 -17.01
CA GLN A 225 24.13 7.24 -18.21
C GLN A 225 25.54 7.68 -17.83
N LEU A 226 26.55 6.92 -18.26
CA LEU A 226 27.94 7.31 -18.09
C LEU A 226 28.33 8.23 -19.25
N ASN A 227 28.55 9.51 -18.93
CA ASN A 227 29.05 10.48 -19.92
C ASN A 227 30.52 10.20 -20.22
N ASN A 228 30.77 9.47 -21.30
CA ASN A 228 32.11 9.32 -21.85
C ASN A 228 32.56 10.66 -22.45
N ARG A 229 33.47 11.36 -21.78
CA ARG A 229 34.06 12.62 -22.28
C ARG A 229 34.83 12.44 -23.61
N ASN A 230 35.11 11.19 -24.00
CA ASN A 230 35.74 10.82 -25.26
C ASN A 230 34.67 10.31 -26.23
N GLN A 231 34.25 11.15 -27.18
CA GLN A 231 33.09 11.01 -28.08
C GLN A 231 33.15 9.85 -29.11
N GLN A 232 33.78 8.72 -28.82
CA GLN A 232 33.96 7.61 -29.79
C GLN A 232 33.39 6.26 -29.37
N LYS A 233 32.75 6.14 -28.20
CA LYS A 233 32.01 4.94 -27.80
C LYS A 233 30.54 5.27 -27.52
N PRO A 234 29.59 4.36 -27.83
CA PRO A 234 28.20 4.52 -27.40
C PRO A 234 28.14 4.76 -25.88
N ASN A 235 27.17 5.56 -25.43
CA ASN A 235 26.97 5.85 -24.01
C ASN A 235 26.85 4.52 -23.24
N GLU A 236 27.80 4.24 -22.36
CA GLU A 236 27.73 3.07 -21.49
C GLU A 236 26.68 3.33 -20.40
N ILE A 237 25.80 2.35 -20.18
CA ILE A 237 24.84 2.39 -19.07
C ILE A 237 25.54 1.75 -17.88
N GLY A 238 25.83 2.56 -16.86
CA GLY A 238 26.28 2.08 -15.56
C GLY A 238 25.09 1.69 -14.69
N ARG A 239 25.33 0.87 -13.67
CA ARG A 239 24.36 0.58 -12.60
C ARG A 239 24.78 1.25 -11.30
N THR A 240 23.83 1.80 -10.58
CA THR A 240 24.01 2.28 -9.20
C THR A 240 22.82 1.83 -8.34
N THR A 241 22.86 2.13 -7.04
CA THR A 241 21.71 1.90 -6.16
C THR A 241 21.07 3.23 -5.79
N LEU A 242 19.77 3.22 -5.50
CA LEU A 242 19.06 4.39 -4.98
C LEU A 242 19.74 4.94 -3.73
N ARG A 243 20.19 4.05 -2.84
CA ARG A 243 20.99 4.39 -1.67
C ARG A 243 22.26 5.15 -2.03
N GLN A 244 23.05 4.66 -2.97
CA GLN A 244 24.29 5.32 -3.39
C GLN A 244 24.00 6.68 -4.04
N SER A 245 22.92 6.79 -4.81
CA SER A 245 22.51 8.06 -5.42
C SER A 245 22.13 9.11 -4.37
N LEU A 246 21.41 8.72 -3.31
CA LEU A 246 21.06 9.60 -2.19
C LEU A 246 22.30 10.10 -1.44
N ILE A 247 23.29 9.24 -1.22
CA ILE A 247 24.57 9.59 -0.59
C ILE A 247 25.34 10.58 -1.47
N ASN A 248 25.44 10.30 -2.78
CA ASN A 248 26.16 11.17 -3.72
C ASN A 248 25.54 12.56 -3.83
N LYS A 249 24.21 12.69 -3.64
CA LYS A 249 23.51 13.98 -3.58
C LYS A 249 23.62 14.69 -2.23
N GLY A 250 24.22 14.04 -1.22
CA GLY A 250 24.35 14.55 0.13
C GLY A 250 23.02 14.59 0.89
N PHE A 251 22.04 13.77 0.51
CA PHE A 251 20.79 13.61 1.26
C PHE A 251 20.95 12.62 2.42
N ALA A 252 21.82 11.63 2.26
CA ALA A 252 21.93 10.49 3.16
C ALA A 252 23.37 10.17 3.56
N ASP A 253 23.51 9.50 4.71
CA ASP A 253 24.72 8.80 5.12
C ASP A 253 24.41 7.29 5.28
N THR A 254 25.46 6.47 5.34
CA THR A 254 25.33 5.08 5.77
C THR A 254 24.99 5.01 7.27
N SER A 255 24.12 4.07 7.65
CA SER A 255 23.84 3.75 9.05
C SER A 255 24.38 2.37 9.41
N ASN A 256 25.02 2.25 10.58
CA ASN A 256 25.42 0.96 11.14
C ASN A 256 24.18 0.24 11.69
N GLU A 257 24.20 -1.10 11.71
CA GLU A 257 23.04 -1.92 12.12
C GLU A 257 22.57 -1.61 13.56
N GLU A 258 23.46 -1.15 14.45
CA GLU A 258 23.14 -0.78 15.84
C GLU A 258 22.20 0.44 15.96
N TYR A 259 22.32 1.44 15.08
CA TYR A 259 21.45 2.64 15.09
C TYR A 259 20.00 2.31 14.72
N ILE A 260 19.79 1.24 13.93
CA ILE A 260 18.45 0.78 13.52
C ILE A 260 17.68 0.24 14.73
N PHE A 261 18.37 -0.35 15.72
CA PHE A 261 17.74 -0.88 16.92
C PHE A 261 17.27 0.23 17.88
N GLU A 262 18.04 1.32 18.03
CA GLU A 262 17.65 2.45 18.89
C GLU A 262 16.41 3.19 18.39
N VAL A 263 16.26 3.37 17.07
CA VAL A 263 15.06 3.99 16.48
C VAL A 263 13.85 3.05 16.59
N LYS A 264 14.04 1.73 16.43
CA LYS A 264 12.97 0.73 16.60
C LYS A 264 12.40 0.70 18.02
N ILE A 265 13.20 0.93 19.05
CA ILE A 265 12.73 0.98 20.45
C ILE A 265 11.78 2.17 20.67
N LYS A 266 12.01 3.32 20.02
CA LYS A 266 11.09 4.48 20.14
C LYS A 266 9.71 4.24 19.54
N PHE A 267 9.59 3.39 18.52
CA PHE A 267 8.30 3.07 17.88
C PHE A 267 7.53 1.92 18.56
N ILE A 268 8.21 1.04 19.31
CA ILE A 268 7.54 -0.04 20.06
C ILE A 268 6.74 0.52 21.27
N ASN A 269 7.11 1.67 21.81
CA ASN A 269 6.38 2.31 22.92
C ASN A 269 5.13 3.12 22.48
N LEU A 270 4.70 2.98 21.23
CA LEU A 270 3.58 3.72 20.63
C LEU A 270 2.57 2.82 19.89
N ILE A 271 2.63 1.50 20.10
CA ILE A 271 1.63 0.55 19.60
C ILE A 271 1.10 -0.30 20.76
#